data_AF-A0A4S2RWT0-F1
#
_entry.id   AF-A0A4S2RWT0-F1
#
_cell.length_a   1.000
_cell.length_b   1.000
_cell.length_c   1.000
_cell.angle_alpha   90.00
_cell.angle_beta   90.00
_cell.angle_gamma   90.00
#
_symmetry.space_group_name_H-M   'P 1'
#
loop_
_entity.id
_entity.type
_entity.pdbx_description
1 polymer ?
#
loop_
_entity_poly.entity_id
_entity_poly.type
_entity_poly.pdbx_seq_one_letter_code
_entity_poly.pdbx_strand_id
1 'polypeptide(L)'
;MAGVLAGALALALTGCGVVSTKEDRRFAEKLAGTYYPGVLKVIEAHKLIPHAGGSEITFAMTDDPDAVVRMRVDADAGTCNTHECRGVMDDAVERGRSEAAALRVLVDTFRRCGHEVIAIEPSTGAPWIVASPTNASVTALLKDIGSCVRQWKEQAGSGKEGTEVKGASVNLASPSVAEGRPTGKKSQPTAMRLGATSLLAALSSHNYYSVGYAATDGRIDPGSGSARIVRPFEAREKFTEAVHSAVRSRLRAAHPRVQVSDYDWVWRLEPGTVDRVTGYVLYCEEPDGDKSCLGDQAVLVTADLHGEPLGELRHVGRVREGRGPLQLPPM
;
A
#
# COMPACT_ATOMS: atom_id res chain seq x y z
N MET A 1 50.73 -11.42 36.48
CA MET A 1 49.80 -12.47 36.02
C MET A 1 48.96 -11.90 34.89
N ALA A 2 48.78 -12.72 33.84
CA ALA A 2 47.94 -12.56 32.63
C ALA A 2 46.90 -11.42 32.65
N GLY A 3 46.73 -10.57 31.63
CA GLY A 3 46.78 -10.83 30.20
C GLY A 3 45.42 -11.37 29.71
N VAL A 4 44.74 -10.65 28.80
CA VAL A 4 44.00 -11.17 27.62
C VAL A 4 43.05 -10.11 27.03
N LEU A 5 43.45 -9.63 25.85
CA LEU A 5 42.69 -9.27 24.64
C LEU A 5 41.45 -8.36 24.70
N ALA A 6 41.65 -7.08 24.41
CA ALA A 6 40.69 -6.26 23.68
C ALA A 6 40.79 -6.60 22.17
N GLY A 7 39.94 -7.51 21.72
CA GLY A 7 39.84 -7.94 20.31
C GLY A 7 38.92 -7.02 19.50
N ALA A 8 39.45 -6.49 18.42
CA ALA A 8 38.79 -5.61 17.46
C ALA A 8 37.50 -6.21 16.85
N LEU A 9 36.39 -5.48 16.93
CA LEU A 9 35.24 -5.67 16.04
C LEU A 9 35.49 -4.87 14.75
N ALA A 10 36.13 -5.53 13.80
CA ALA A 10 36.06 -5.21 12.38
C ALA A 10 35.82 -6.53 11.64
N LEU A 11 35.00 -6.49 10.56
CA LEU A 11 34.41 -7.57 9.74
C LEU A 11 32.89 -7.73 10.05
N ALA A 12 31.93 -7.54 9.15
CA ALA A 12 31.98 -7.44 7.69
C ALA A 12 30.74 -6.68 7.16
N LEU A 13 30.96 -5.49 6.59
CA LEU A 13 30.05 -4.83 5.64
C LEU A 13 30.67 -4.96 4.24
N THR A 14 30.76 -6.19 3.73
CA THR A 14 31.05 -6.49 2.33
C THR A 14 30.59 -7.92 2.06
N GLY A 15 29.60 -8.09 1.19
CA GLY A 15 29.30 -9.41 0.63
C GLY A 15 27.82 -9.66 0.40
N CYS A 16 27.34 -9.32 -0.79
CA CYS A 16 26.32 -10.10 -1.48
C CYS A 16 26.73 -11.58 -1.39
N GLY A 17 26.07 -12.35 -0.53
CA GLY A 17 26.32 -13.78 -0.37
C GLY A 17 25.85 -14.54 -1.61
N VAL A 18 26.77 -14.72 -2.56
CA VAL A 18 26.64 -15.63 -3.71
C VAL A 18 26.69 -17.07 -3.17
N VAL A 19 25.56 -17.55 -2.63
CA VAL A 19 25.35 -18.97 -2.31
C VAL A 19 24.32 -19.51 -3.30
N SER A 20 24.83 -19.81 -4.50
CA SER A 20 24.21 -20.42 -5.69
C SER A 20 22.68 -20.50 -5.74
N THR A 21 22.02 -19.51 -6.35
CA THR A 21 20.68 -19.66 -6.97
C THR A 21 20.76 -20.31 -8.36
N LYS A 22 21.97 -20.72 -8.79
CA LYS A 22 22.23 -21.17 -10.16
C LYS A 22 21.65 -22.54 -10.44
N GLU A 23 21.64 -23.42 -9.45
CA GLU A 23 21.09 -24.78 -9.57
C GLU A 23 19.57 -24.73 -9.68
N ASP A 24 18.89 -24.04 -8.74
CA ASP A 24 17.45 -23.77 -8.82
C ASP A 24 17.06 -23.11 -10.13
N ARG A 25 17.84 -22.12 -10.59
CA ARG A 25 17.61 -21.48 -11.89
C ARG A 25 17.70 -22.47 -13.05
N ARG A 26 18.78 -23.27 -13.13
CA ARG A 26 18.96 -24.25 -14.21
C ARG A 26 17.88 -25.33 -14.18
N PHE A 27 17.51 -25.77 -12.98
CA PHE A 27 16.43 -26.73 -12.79
C PHE A 27 15.10 -26.15 -13.28
N ALA A 28 14.79 -24.90 -12.91
CA ALA A 28 13.61 -24.18 -13.39
C ALA A 28 13.61 -23.97 -14.92
N GLU A 29 14.75 -23.64 -15.52
CA GLU A 29 14.91 -23.55 -16.99
C GLU A 29 14.66 -24.91 -17.66
N LYS A 30 15.12 -26.01 -17.07
CA LYS A 30 14.85 -27.37 -17.56
C LYS A 30 13.37 -27.74 -17.47
N LEU A 31 12.72 -27.43 -16.34
CA LEU A 31 11.29 -27.66 -16.16
C LEU A 31 10.49 -26.87 -17.19
N ALA A 32 10.79 -25.59 -17.37
CA ALA A 32 10.16 -24.74 -18.38
C ALA A 32 10.36 -25.30 -19.79
N GLY A 33 11.58 -25.72 -20.15
CA GLY A 33 11.85 -26.33 -21.45
C GLY A 33 11.14 -27.68 -21.68
N THR A 34 10.80 -28.39 -20.61
CA THR A 34 10.13 -29.70 -20.68
C THR A 34 8.62 -29.57 -20.76
N TYR A 35 8.02 -28.72 -19.92
CA TYR A 35 6.57 -28.61 -19.79
C TYR A 35 5.96 -27.46 -20.60
N TYR A 36 6.74 -26.40 -20.85
CA TYR A 36 6.30 -25.18 -21.54
C TYR A 36 7.35 -24.69 -22.57
N PRO A 37 7.75 -25.54 -23.53
CA PRO A 37 8.85 -25.26 -24.45
C PRO A 37 8.61 -23.96 -25.23
N GLY A 38 9.54 -23.00 -25.08
CA GLY A 38 9.49 -21.71 -25.77
C GLY A 38 8.49 -20.69 -25.20
N VAL A 39 7.66 -21.07 -24.22
CA VAL A 39 6.63 -20.21 -23.62
C VAL A 39 7.15 -19.48 -22.38
N LEU A 40 7.88 -20.17 -21.51
CA LEU A 40 8.39 -19.59 -20.26
C LEU A 40 9.89 -19.26 -20.36
N LYS A 41 10.26 -18.06 -19.91
CA LYS A 41 11.64 -17.59 -19.83
C LYS A 41 11.96 -17.13 -18.41
N VAL A 42 12.96 -17.74 -17.76
CA VAL A 42 13.42 -17.31 -16.44
C VAL A 42 14.07 -15.93 -16.53
N ILE A 43 13.51 -14.96 -15.81
CA ILE A 43 14.00 -13.58 -15.78
C ILE A 43 14.61 -13.20 -14.42
N GLU A 44 14.16 -13.78 -13.31
CA GLU A 44 14.72 -13.54 -11.98
C GLU A 44 14.73 -14.82 -11.14
N ALA A 45 15.66 -14.89 -10.19
CA ALA A 45 15.79 -15.98 -9.24
C ALA A 45 16.32 -15.40 -7.91
N HIS A 46 15.52 -15.49 -6.86
CA HIS A 46 15.83 -14.94 -5.54
C HIS A 46 15.85 -16.06 -4.51
N LYS A 47 16.92 -16.15 -3.72
CA LYS A 47 17.03 -17.17 -2.68
C LYS A 47 16.10 -16.84 -1.52
N LEU A 48 15.35 -17.82 -1.04
CA LEU A 48 14.51 -17.63 0.14
C LEU A 48 15.32 -17.73 1.44
N ILE A 49 14.86 -17.04 2.49
CA ILE A 49 15.44 -17.06 3.84
C ILE A 49 14.37 -17.61 4.80
N PRO A 50 14.65 -18.66 5.59
CA PRO A 50 15.92 -19.40 5.69
C PRO A 50 16.22 -20.28 4.46
N HIS A 51 17.51 -20.47 4.18
CA HIS A 51 18.04 -21.06 2.93
C HIS A 51 17.59 -22.49 2.60
N ALA A 52 17.03 -23.22 3.56
CA ALA A 52 16.58 -24.60 3.41
C ALA A 52 15.28 -24.72 2.56
N GLY A 53 14.87 -23.64 1.90
CA GLY A 53 13.65 -23.61 1.11
C GLY A 53 13.83 -23.40 -0.38
N GLY A 54 15.05 -23.43 -0.91
CA GLY A 54 15.30 -23.14 -2.33
C GLY A 54 15.08 -21.66 -2.68
N SER A 55 14.66 -21.41 -3.92
CA SER A 55 14.58 -20.07 -4.53
C SER A 55 13.19 -19.77 -5.09
N GLU A 56 12.75 -18.52 -4.97
CA GLU A 56 11.65 -17.99 -5.78
C GLU A 56 12.17 -17.71 -7.19
N ILE A 57 11.58 -18.37 -8.19
CA ILE A 57 11.87 -18.19 -9.60
C ILE A 57 10.74 -17.41 -10.25
N THR A 58 11.11 -16.39 -11.01
CA THR A 58 10.16 -15.61 -11.82
C THR A 58 10.40 -15.85 -13.29
N PHE A 59 9.33 -16.18 -14.02
CA PHE A 59 9.32 -16.32 -15.46
C PHE A 59 8.50 -15.21 -16.11
N ALA A 60 8.98 -14.74 -17.26
CA ALA A 60 8.17 -14.03 -18.24
C ALA A 60 7.56 -15.04 -19.21
N MET A 61 6.36 -14.76 -19.70
CA MET A 61 5.76 -15.50 -20.80
C MET A 61 6.13 -14.83 -22.14
N THR A 62 6.43 -15.63 -23.16
CA THR A 62 6.79 -15.10 -24.49
C THR A 62 5.57 -14.72 -25.32
N ASP A 63 4.43 -15.33 -25.04
CA ASP A 63 3.15 -15.14 -25.73
C ASP A 63 2.19 -14.19 -24.98
N ASP A 64 2.52 -13.83 -23.73
CA ASP A 64 1.78 -12.86 -22.92
C ASP A 64 2.74 -11.88 -22.24
N PRO A 65 2.85 -10.62 -22.73
CA PRO A 65 3.81 -9.64 -22.20
C PRO A 65 3.40 -9.03 -20.85
N ASP A 66 2.18 -9.30 -20.38
CA ASP A 66 1.68 -8.78 -19.11
C ASP A 66 1.80 -9.81 -17.99
N ALA A 67 1.80 -11.11 -18.34
CA ALA A 67 1.86 -12.22 -17.40
C ALA A 67 3.23 -12.43 -16.76
N VAL A 68 3.18 -12.76 -15.48
CA VAL A 68 4.33 -13.09 -14.64
C VAL A 68 4.01 -14.40 -13.96
N VAL A 69 4.92 -15.37 -14.07
CA VAL A 69 4.77 -16.66 -13.39
C VAL A 69 5.81 -16.72 -12.28
N ARG A 70 5.36 -16.96 -11.05
CA ARG A 70 6.23 -17.10 -9.86
C ARG A 70 6.02 -18.45 -9.22
N MET A 71 7.11 -19.13 -8.88
CA MET A 71 7.06 -20.37 -8.12
C MET A 71 8.32 -20.52 -7.28
N ARG A 72 8.21 -21.20 -6.14
CA ARG A 72 9.37 -21.65 -5.38
C ARG A 72 9.90 -22.94 -5.96
N VAL A 73 11.21 -23.04 -6.09
CA VAL A 73 11.95 -24.19 -6.62
C VAL A 73 13.00 -24.61 -5.64
N ASP A 74 13.07 -25.89 -5.36
CA ASP A 74 14.12 -26.51 -4.56
C ASP A 74 14.72 -27.65 -5.40
N ALA A 75 15.85 -27.36 -6.05
CA ALA A 75 16.52 -28.33 -6.92
C ALA A 75 17.09 -29.52 -6.15
N ASP A 76 17.54 -29.32 -4.90
CA ASP A 76 18.10 -30.37 -4.06
C ASP A 76 17.01 -31.38 -3.66
N ALA A 77 15.82 -30.88 -3.30
CA ALA A 77 14.67 -31.72 -3.02
C ALA A 77 13.96 -32.22 -4.29
N GLY A 78 14.24 -31.63 -5.46
CA GLY A 78 13.54 -31.91 -6.72
C GLY A 78 12.06 -31.50 -6.71
N THR A 79 11.69 -30.51 -5.87
CA THR A 79 10.29 -30.11 -5.68
C THR A 79 10.07 -28.64 -6.05
N CYS A 80 8.80 -28.30 -6.29
CA CYS A 80 8.36 -26.93 -6.51
C CYS A 80 7.24 -26.62 -5.51
N ASN A 81 7.33 -25.52 -4.77
CA ASN A 81 6.44 -25.23 -3.63
C ASN A 81 6.21 -26.44 -2.70
N THR A 82 7.23 -27.29 -2.47
CA THR A 82 7.15 -28.58 -1.72
C THR A 82 6.30 -29.69 -2.34
N HIS A 83 5.95 -29.59 -3.62
CA HIS A 83 5.12 -30.55 -4.37
C HIS A 83 5.79 -30.95 -5.70
N GLU A 84 5.14 -31.85 -6.44
CA GLU A 84 5.51 -32.21 -7.81
C GLU A 84 5.47 -30.99 -8.74
N CYS A 85 6.58 -30.79 -9.47
CA CYS A 85 6.81 -29.54 -10.20
C CYS A 85 5.85 -29.27 -11.36
N ARG A 86 5.33 -30.32 -12.01
CA ARG A 86 4.45 -30.13 -13.17
C ARG A 86 3.14 -29.44 -12.77
N GLY A 87 2.42 -29.99 -11.80
CA GLY A 87 1.14 -29.41 -11.35
C GLY A 87 1.32 -27.99 -10.81
N VAL A 88 2.38 -27.77 -10.02
CA VAL A 88 2.69 -26.42 -9.50
C VAL A 88 3.00 -25.42 -10.62
N MET A 89 3.71 -25.84 -11.66
CA MET A 89 3.99 -24.98 -12.81
C MET A 89 2.71 -24.70 -13.60
N ASP A 90 1.87 -25.70 -13.84
CA ASP A 90 0.59 -25.54 -14.54
C ASP A 90 -0.31 -24.52 -13.80
N ASP A 91 -0.47 -24.68 -12.49
CA ASP A 91 -1.23 -23.76 -11.63
C ASP A 91 -0.63 -22.34 -11.64
N ALA A 92 0.70 -22.22 -11.63
CA ALA A 92 1.38 -20.93 -11.64
C ALA A 92 1.23 -20.22 -12.99
N VAL A 93 1.23 -20.95 -14.12
CA VAL A 93 0.95 -20.41 -15.45
C VAL A 93 -0.49 -19.93 -15.54
N GLU A 94 -1.46 -20.75 -15.11
CA GLU A 94 -2.87 -20.36 -15.12
C GLU A 94 -3.12 -19.10 -14.29
N ARG A 95 -2.54 -19.04 -13.08
CA ARG A 95 -2.62 -17.86 -12.22
C ARG A 95 -2.00 -16.63 -12.88
N GLY A 96 -0.79 -16.75 -13.45
CA GLY A 96 -0.12 -15.64 -14.13
C GLY A 96 -0.93 -15.07 -15.30
N ARG A 97 -1.61 -15.92 -16.07
CA ARG A 97 -2.52 -15.50 -17.15
C ARG A 97 -3.79 -14.85 -16.61
N SER A 98 -4.37 -15.40 -15.55
CA SER A 98 -5.56 -14.82 -14.90
C SER A 98 -5.28 -13.42 -14.33
N GLU A 99 -4.14 -13.26 -13.64
CA GLU A 99 -3.69 -11.97 -13.13
C GLU A 99 -3.41 -10.97 -14.26
N ALA A 100 -2.80 -11.41 -15.37
CA ALA A 100 -2.60 -10.57 -16.56
C ALA A 100 -3.92 -10.12 -17.19
N ALA A 101 -4.92 -11.00 -17.27
CA ALA A 101 -6.24 -10.65 -17.75
C ALA A 101 -6.93 -9.63 -16.83
N ALA A 102 -6.86 -9.81 -15.51
CA ALA A 102 -7.39 -8.86 -14.53
C ALA A 102 -6.68 -7.50 -14.62
N LEU A 103 -5.36 -7.50 -14.84
CA LEU A 103 -4.57 -6.29 -15.06
C LEU A 103 -5.05 -5.53 -16.30
N ARG A 104 -5.27 -6.21 -17.42
CA ARG A 104 -5.78 -5.58 -18.65
C ARG A 104 -7.14 -4.94 -18.43
N VAL A 105 -8.06 -5.63 -17.75
CA VAL A 105 -9.39 -5.08 -17.40
C VAL A 105 -9.25 -3.80 -16.59
N LEU A 106 -8.37 -3.79 -15.58
CA LEU A 106 -8.09 -2.61 -14.77
C LEU A 106 -7.58 -1.46 -15.66
N VAL A 107 -6.49 -1.69 -16.39
CA VAL A 107 -5.81 -0.66 -17.20
C VAL A 107 -6.76 -0.11 -18.27
N ASP A 108 -7.48 -0.98 -18.96
CA ASP A 108 -8.42 -0.60 -20.02
C ASP A 108 -9.63 0.18 -19.50
N THR A 109 -10.10 -0.14 -18.29
CA THR A 109 -11.23 0.58 -17.68
C THR A 109 -10.82 2.00 -17.31
N PHE A 110 -9.71 2.15 -16.59
CA PHE A 110 -9.23 3.49 -16.18
C PHE A 110 -8.83 4.33 -17.40
N ARG A 111 -8.16 3.73 -18.40
CA ARG A 111 -7.84 4.41 -19.66
C ARG A 111 -9.07 4.94 -20.38
N ARG A 112 -10.16 4.15 -20.45
CA ARG A 112 -11.43 4.58 -21.06
C ARG A 112 -12.10 5.72 -20.29
N CYS A 113 -11.86 5.81 -18.98
CA CYS A 113 -12.26 6.94 -18.16
C CYS A 113 -11.33 8.16 -18.28
N GLY A 114 -10.23 8.09 -19.04
CA GLY A 114 -9.27 9.20 -19.15
C GLY A 114 -8.21 9.22 -18.03
N HIS A 115 -8.08 8.16 -17.25
CA HIS A 115 -7.09 8.04 -16.17
C HIS A 115 -5.97 7.06 -16.55
N GLU A 116 -4.72 7.53 -16.62
CA GLU A 116 -3.57 6.67 -16.83
C GLU A 116 -3.23 5.90 -15.55
N VAL A 117 -3.16 4.56 -15.64
CA VAL A 117 -2.64 3.72 -14.56
C VAL A 117 -1.12 3.67 -14.65
N ILE A 118 -0.46 4.23 -13.65
CA ILE A 118 1.00 4.39 -13.64
C ILE A 118 1.72 3.41 -12.70
N ALA A 119 1.01 2.80 -11.76
CA ALA A 119 1.50 1.73 -10.90
C ALA A 119 0.33 0.94 -10.29
N ILE A 120 0.61 -0.20 -9.67
CA ILE A 120 -0.37 -1.00 -8.92
C ILE A 120 0.27 -1.45 -7.61
N GLU A 121 -0.44 -1.22 -6.51
CA GLU A 121 -0.04 -1.67 -5.18
C GLU A 121 -0.22 -3.19 -5.06
N PRO A 122 0.86 -4.00 -4.97
CA PRO A 122 0.77 -5.46 -5.04
C PRO A 122 -0.04 -6.06 -3.87
N SER A 123 -0.02 -5.40 -2.71
CA SER A 123 -0.70 -5.88 -1.50
C SER A 123 -2.22 -5.77 -1.55
N THR A 124 -2.74 -4.79 -2.31
CA THR A 124 -4.18 -4.47 -2.33
C THR A 124 -4.79 -4.52 -3.73
N GLY A 125 -3.96 -4.55 -4.78
CA GLY A 125 -4.37 -4.37 -6.16
C GLY A 125 -4.86 -2.95 -6.48
N ALA A 126 -4.64 -1.98 -5.58
CA ALA A 126 -5.08 -0.60 -5.78
C ALA A 126 -4.24 0.08 -6.89
N PRO A 127 -4.87 0.65 -7.93
CA PRO A 127 -4.14 1.37 -8.95
C PRO A 127 -3.65 2.72 -8.45
N TRP A 128 -2.51 3.14 -8.99
CA TRP A 128 -2.04 4.51 -8.94
C TRP A 128 -2.38 5.18 -10.26
N ILE A 129 -3.04 6.33 -10.20
CA ILE A 129 -3.39 7.14 -11.36
C ILE A 129 -2.85 8.56 -11.25
N VAL A 130 -2.73 9.24 -12.38
CA VAL A 130 -2.34 10.65 -12.43
C VAL A 130 -3.57 11.53 -12.24
N ALA A 131 -3.59 12.32 -11.17
CA ALA A 131 -4.64 13.32 -10.95
C ALA A 131 -4.15 14.47 -10.05
N SER A 132 -4.69 15.67 -10.26
CA SER A 132 -4.39 16.85 -9.44
C SER A 132 -5.71 17.49 -8.99
N PRO A 133 -6.31 17.02 -7.88
CA PRO A 133 -7.54 17.61 -7.37
C PRO A 133 -7.28 19.05 -6.89
N THR A 134 -8.27 19.91 -7.07
CA THR A 134 -8.33 21.27 -6.49
C THR A 134 -9.62 21.41 -5.70
N ASN A 135 -9.76 22.43 -4.86
CA ASN A 135 -11.03 22.70 -4.15
C ASN A 135 -12.22 22.82 -5.12
N ALA A 136 -12.00 23.34 -6.34
CA ALA A 136 -13.05 23.47 -7.34
C ALA A 136 -13.44 22.14 -8.02
N SER A 137 -12.53 21.16 -8.06
CA SER A 137 -12.69 19.94 -8.86
C SER A 137 -12.80 18.65 -8.05
N VAL A 138 -12.37 18.63 -6.79
CA VAL A 138 -12.17 17.39 -6.02
C VAL A 138 -13.45 16.56 -5.91
N THR A 139 -14.60 17.14 -5.59
CA THR A 139 -15.86 16.39 -5.47
C THR A 139 -16.25 15.70 -6.77
N ALA A 140 -16.18 16.43 -7.90
CA ALA A 140 -16.53 15.89 -9.21
C ALA A 140 -15.52 14.80 -9.65
N LEU A 141 -14.23 15.05 -9.42
CA LEU A 141 -13.16 14.12 -9.74
C LEU A 141 -13.27 12.81 -8.95
N LEU A 142 -13.52 12.87 -7.64
CA LEU A 142 -13.67 11.65 -6.83
C LEU A 142 -14.90 10.84 -7.28
N LYS A 143 -16.00 11.49 -7.63
CA LYS A 143 -17.19 10.80 -8.16
C LYS A 143 -16.94 10.16 -9.53
N ASP A 144 -16.17 10.82 -10.39
CA ASP A 144 -15.75 10.29 -11.70
C ASP A 144 -14.87 9.04 -11.52
N ILE A 145 -13.81 9.14 -10.70
CA ILE A 145 -12.94 8.00 -10.38
C ILE A 145 -13.75 6.86 -9.75
N GLY A 146 -14.68 7.16 -8.83
CA GLY A 146 -15.56 6.16 -8.22
C GLY A 146 -16.42 5.42 -9.25
N SER A 147 -16.85 6.10 -10.32
CA SER A 147 -17.60 5.48 -11.41
C SER A 147 -16.73 4.51 -12.20
N CYS A 148 -15.45 4.82 -12.38
CA CYS A 148 -14.46 3.95 -13.02
C CYS A 148 -14.10 2.74 -12.15
N VAL A 149 -13.95 2.95 -10.85
CA VAL A 149 -13.70 1.87 -9.87
C VAL A 149 -14.85 0.87 -9.89
N ARG A 150 -16.10 1.35 -9.90
CA ARG A 150 -17.28 0.48 -10.05
C ARG A 150 -17.23 -0.34 -11.34
N GLN A 151 -17.02 0.31 -12.48
CA GLN A 151 -16.92 -0.39 -13.77
C GLN A 151 -15.79 -1.43 -13.79
N TRP A 152 -14.64 -1.10 -13.20
CA TRP A 152 -13.50 -2.00 -13.12
C TRP A 152 -13.85 -3.25 -12.31
N LYS A 153 -14.43 -3.09 -11.12
CA LYS A 153 -14.81 -4.22 -10.26
C LYS A 153 -15.88 -5.10 -10.92
N GLU A 154 -16.86 -4.51 -11.58
CA GLU A 154 -17.90 -5.24 -12.32
C GLU A 154 -17.30 -6.05 -13.49
N GLN A 155 -16.42 -5.45 -14.30
CA GLN A 155 -15.77 -6.13 -15.43
C GLN A 155 -14.76 -7.20 -14.98
N ALA A 156 -14.10 -6.99 -13.84
CA ALA A 156 -13.23 -8.00 -13.22
C ALA A 156 -14.03 -9.18 -12.64
N GLY A 157 -15.37 -9.14 -12.71
CA GLY A 157 -16.24 -10.20 -12.22
C GLY A 157 -16.45 -10.18 -10.71
N SER A 158 -16.07 -9.10 -10.02
CA SER A 158 -16.40 -8.93 -8.61
C SER A 158 -17.90 -8.65 -8.46
N GLY A 159 -18.58 -9.37 -7.57
CA GLY A 159 -20.05 -9.36 -7.46
C GLY A 159 -20.75 -10.53 -8.19
N LYS A 160 -20.00 -11.48 -8.77
CA LYS A 160 -20.54 -12.79 -9.18
C LYS A 160 -20.71 -13.70 -7.96
N GLU A 161 -21.59 -14.70 -8.06
CA GLU A 161 -21.93 -15.65 -7.00
C GLU A 161 -20.67 -16.11 -6.22
N GLY A 162 -20.61 -15.79 -4.93
CA GLY A 162 -19.46 -16.10 -4.06
C GLY A 162 -18.33 -15.06 -3.97
N THR A 163 -18.41 -13.90 -4.66
CA THR A 163 -17.36 -12.85 -4.63
C THR A 163 -17.89 -11.47 -4.22
N GLU A 164 -18.05 -11.23 -2.93
CA GLU A 164 -18.52 -9.93 -2.42
C GLU A 164 -17.42 -8.85 -2.50
N VAL A 165 -17.74 -7.68 -3.06
CA VAL A 165 -16.86 -6.50 -3.01
C VAL A 165 -17.10 -5.78 -1.69
N LYS A 166 -16.06 -5.69 -0.84
CA LYS A 166 -16.13 -4.93 0.43
C LYS A 166 -15.79 -3.45 0.28
N GLY A 167 -15.17 -3.08 -0.83
CA GLY A 167 -14.70 -1.74 -1.14
C GLY A 167 -13.53 -1.79 -2.11
N ALA A 168 -13.02 -0.62 -2.47
CA ALA A 168 -11.85 -0.49 -3.34
C ALA A 168 -11.12 0.81 -3.03
N SER A 169 -9.84 0.88 -3.38
CA SER A 169 -9.06 2.10 -3.25
C SER A 169 -8.30 2.43 -4.53
N VAL A 170 -7.99 3.71 -4.69
CA VAL A 170 -7.18 4.27 -5.77
C VAL A 170 -6.22 5.28 -5.17
N ASN A 171 -4.96 5.27 -5.62
CA ASN A 171 -3.97 6.26 -5.23
C ASN A 171 -3.81 7.30 -6.34
N LEU A 172 -3.73 8.59 -5.98
CA LEU A 172 -3.60 9.71 -6.90
C LEU A 172 -2.22 10.35 -6.74
N ALA A 173 -1.40 10.26 -7.77
CA ALA A 173 -0.13 10.96 -7.86
C ALA A 173 -0.30 12.28 -8.64
N SER A 174 0.42 13.32 -8.23
CA SER A 174 0.45 14.56 -9.01
C SER A 174 1.12 14.33 -10.38
N PRO A 175 0.79 15.14 -11.40
CA PRO A 175 1.44 15.06 -12.70
C PRO A 175 2.97 15.16 -12.62
N SER A 176 3.50 16.07 -11.81
CA SER A 176 4.94 16.26 -11.62
C SER A 176 5.65 15.02 -11.05
N VAL A 177 5.03 14.33 -10.09
CA VAL A 177 5.57 13.09 -9.52
C VAL A 177 5.46 11.94 -10.52
N ALA A 178 4.37 11.88 -11.27
CA ALA A 178 4.17 10.87 -12.29
C ALA A 178 5.18 10.99 -13.43
N GLU A 179 5.52 12.20 -13.89
CA GLU A 179 6.50 12.43 -14.95
C GLU A 179 7.91 11.96 -14.56
N GLY A 180 8.30 12.12 -13.29
CA GLY A 180 9.62 11.72 -12.77
C GLY A 180 9.76 10.22 -12.44
N ARG A 181 8.74 9.40 -12.70
CA ARG A 181 8.69 8.02 -12.21
C ARG A 181 9.65 7.07 -12.96
N PRO A 182 10.26 6.09 -12.28
CA PRO A 182 10.96 4.99 -12.95
C PRO A 182 9.98 4.12 -13.76
N THR A 183 10.27 3.83 -15.02
CA THR A 183 9.38 3.01 -15.88
C THR A 183 9.69 1.51 -15.87
N GLY A 184 10.72 1.09 -15.14
CA GLY A 184 11.24 -0.28 -15.17
C GLY A 184 11.92 -0.65 -16.50
N LYS A 185 12.43 -1.89 -16.59
CA LYS A 185 13.07 -2.39 -17.81
C LYS A 185 12.02 -2.88 -18.78
N LYS A 186 12.06 -2.45 -20.06
CA LYS A 186 11.12 -2.90 -21.10
C LYS A 186 11.11 -4.42 -21.34
N SER A 187 12.17 -5.11 -20.94
CA SER A 187 12.29 -6.56 -21.03
C SER A 187 11.51 -7.32 -19.94
N GLN A 188 10.97 -6.62 -18.94
CA GLN A 188 10.15 -7.23 -17.87
C GLN A 188 8.65 -7.15 -18.24
N PRO A 189 7.84 -8.13 -17.81
CA PRO A 189 6.40 -8.09 -18.01
C PRO A 189 5.75 -6.84 -17.41
N THR A 190 4.65 -6.39 -17.99
CA THR A 190 3.94 -5.18 -17.54
C THR A 190 3.55 -5.23 -16.07
N ALA A 191 3.05 -6.37 -15.57
CA ALA A 191 2.68 -6.53 -14.16
C ALA A 191 3.87 -6.28 -13.22
N MET A 192 5.07 -6.74 -13.58
CA MET A 192 6.29 -6.45 -12.79
C MET A 192 6.69 -4.98 -12.84
N ARG A 193 6.55 -4.33 -14.00
CA ARG A 193 6.90 -2.91 -14.15
C ARG A 193 5.98 -2.01 -13.32
N LEU A 194 4.67 -2.27 -13.35
CA LEU A 194 3.66 -1.49 -12.62
C LEU A 194 3.68 -1.75 -11.11
N GLY A 195 4.09 -2.95 -10.68
CA GLY A 195 4.22 -3.31 -9.26
C GLY A 195 5.64 -3.19 -8.70
N ALA A 196 6.57 -2.56 -9.43
CA ALA A 196 7.97 -2.52 -9.03
C ALA A 196 8.18 -1.70 -7.74
N THR A 197 8.93 -2.24 -6.78
CA THR A 197 9.21 -1.58 -5.50
C THR A 197 9.86 -0.21 -5.68
N SER A 198 10.77 -0.05 -6.64
CA SER A 198 11.43 1.25 -6.91
C SER A 198 10.45 2.29 -7.47
N LEU A 199 9.48 1.87 -8.28
CA LEU A 199 8.41 2.74 -8.77
C LEU A 199 7.50 3.17 -7.62
N LEU A 200 7.02 2.23 -6.82
CA LEU A 200 6.14 2.52 -5.67
C LEU A 200 6.84 3.39 -4.63
N ALA A 201 8.13 3.16 -4.36
CA ALA A 201 8.94 4.01 -3.50
C ALA A 201 9.09 5.44 -4.06
N ALA A 202 9.29 5.62 -5.36
CA ALA A 202 9.37 6.94 -5.99
C ALA A 202 8.04 7.71 -5.94
N LEU A 203 6.91 7.02 -6.08
CA LEU A 203 5.58 7.62 -5.97
C LEU A 203 5.25 7.98 -4.51
N SER A 204 5.55 7.08 -3.57
CA SER A 204 5.24 7.25 -2.15
C SER A 204 6.23 8.12 -1.37
N SER A 205 7.37 8.49 -1.96
CA SER A 205 8.30 9.46 -1.36
C SER A 205 7.79 10.90 -1.41
N HIS A 206 6.65 11.13 -2.06
CA HIS A 206 5.95 12.40 -2.12
C HIS A 206 4.56 12.29 -1.48
N ASN A 207 3.93 13.43 -1.22
CA ASN A 207 2.53 13.43 -0.82
C ASN A 207 1.67 12.91 -1.97
N TYR A 208 0.74 12.00 -1.66
CA TYR A 208 -0.25 11.50 -2.60
C TYR A 208 -1.60 11.34 -1.90
N TYR A 209 -2.67 11.23 -2.68
CA TYR A 209 -4.00 10.96 -2.11
C TYR A 209 -4.30 9.47 -2.21
N SER A 210 -4.80 8.88 -1.13
CA SER A 210 -5.39 7.54 -1.17
C SER A 210 -6.89 7.69 -0.99
N VAL A 211 -7.65 7.29 -2.00
CA VAL A 211 -9.12 7.41 -2.04
C VAL A 211 -9.73 6.04 -1.82
N GLY A 212 -10.56 5.90 -0.79
CA GLY A 212 -11.37 4.73 -0.55
C GLY A 212 -12.79 4.91 -1.08
N TYR A 213 -13.36 3.85 -1.66
CA TYR A 213 -14.75 3.74 -2.05
C TYR A 213 -15.39 2.58 -1.31
N ALA A 214 -16.50 2.86 -0.64
CA ALA A 214 -17.30 1.87 0.03
C ALA A 214 -18.09 1.03 -0.99
N ALA A 215 -18.44 -0.18 -0.57
CA ALA A 215 -19.41 -0.99 -1.27
C ALA A 215 -20.74 -0.99 -0.51
N THR A 216 -21.83 -0.98 -1.27
CA THR A 216 -23.20 -1.14 -0.78
C THR A 216 -23.85 -2.21 -1.63
N ASP A 217 -24.46 -3.21 -1.00
CA ASP A 217 -25.08 -4.36 -1.67
C ASP A 217 -24.14 -5.06 -2.68
N GLY A 218 -22.88 -5.24 -2.27
CA GLY A 218 -21.85 -5.90 -3.07
C GLY A 218 -21.34 -5.10 -4.28
N ARG A 219 -21.73 -3.82 -4.41
CA ARG A 219 -21.31 -2.93 -5.50
C ARG A 219 -20.67 -1.67 -4.96
N ILE A 220 -19.65 -1.17 -5.66
CA ILE A 220 -19.01 0.10 -5.30
C ILE A 220 -20.00 1.24 -5.45
N ASP A 221 -20.13 2.08 -4.41
CA ASP A 221 -20.81 3.38 -4.50
C ASP A 221 -19.83 4.45 -5.00
N PRO A 222 -20.00 4.98 -6.23
CA PRO A 222 -19.14 6.04 -6.76
C PRO A 222 -19.14 7.32 -5.93
N GLY A 223 -20.23 7.60 -5.20
CA GLY A 223 -20.39 8.81 -4.39
C GLY A 223 -19.66 8.73 -3.05
N SER A 224 -19.26 7.54 -2.62
CA SER A 224 -18.64 7.29 -1.31
C SER A 224 -17.16 7.65 -1.22
N GLY A 225 -16.59 8.23 -2.28
CA GLY A 225 -15.17 8.53 -2.39
C GLY A 225 -14.65 9.39 -1.23
N SER A 226 -13.83 8.79 -0.37
CA SER A 226 -13.20 9.46 0.77
C SER A 226 -11.69 9.45 0.61
N ALA A 227 -11.11 10.61 0.38
CA ALA A 227 -9.67 10.78 0.19
C ALA A 227 -8.95 11.06 1.52
N ARG A 228 -7.74 10.54 1.67
CA ARG A 228 -6.77 10.95 2.69
C ARG A 228 -5.45 11.33 2.04
N ILE A 229 -4.73 12.27 2.67
CA ILE A 229 -3.36 12.58 2.26
C ILE A 229 -2.44 11.57 2.92
N VAL A 230 -1.70 10.82 2.12
CA VAL A 230 -0.60 10.01 2.62
C VAL A 230 0.68 10.82 2.46
N ARG A 231 1.38 11.00 3.58
CA ARG A 231 2.60 11.81 3.69
C ARG A 231 3.81 10.93 3.94
N PRO A 232 5.00 11.27 3.40
CA PRO A 232 6.26 10.68 3.82
C PRO A 232 6.45 10.86 5.33
N PHE A 233 7.25 9.98 5.93
CA PHE A 233 7.40 9.87 7.38
C PHE A 233 7.69 11.21 8.07
N GLU A 234 8.72 11.95 7.65
CA GLU A 234 9.09 13.24 8.26
C GLU A 234 7.98 14.30 8.13
N ALA A 235 7.29 14.35 6.98
CA ALA A 235 6.20 15.28 6.75
C ALA A 235 4.94 14.92 7.57
N ARG A 236 4.75 13.63 7.85
CA ARG A 236 3.70 13.13 8.75
C ARG A 236 4.01 13.50 10.20
N GLU A 237 5.24 13.28 10.66
CA GLU A 237 5.66 13.64 12.02
C GLU A 237 5.49 15.14 12.29
N LYS A 238 5.98 16.00 11.38
CA LYS A 238 5.81 17.46 11.49
C LYS A 238 4.35 17.88 11.58
N PHE A 239 3.49 17.27 10.76
CA PHE A 239 2.06 17.54 10.77
C PHE A 239 1.40 17.09 12.08
N THR A 240 1.68 15.87 12.53
CA THR A 240 1.19 15.36 13.82
C THR A 240 1.62 16.27 14.97
N GLU A 241 2.90 16.64 15.02
CA GLU A 241 3.44 17.51 16.07
C GLU A 241 2.73 18.86 16.10
N ALA A 242 2.55 19.50 14.94
CA ALA A 242 1.86 20.78 14.81
C ALA A 242 0.41 20.69 15.33
N VAL A 243 -0.35 19.69 14.86
CA VAL A 243 -1.73 19.47 15.32
C VAL A 243 -1.78 19.20 16.83
N HIS A 244 -0.95 18.28 17.32
CA HIS A 244 -0.95 17.89 18.73
C HIS A 244 -0.60 19.08 19.64
N SER A 245 0.39 19.88 19.25
CA SER A 245 0.79 21.09 19.97
C SER A 245 -0.33 22.14 20.01
N ALA A 246 -0.95 22.41 18.86
CA ALA A 246 -2.03 23.38 18.76
C ALA A 246 -3.28 22.94 19.53
N VAL A 247 -3.68 21.68 19.39
CA VAL A 247 -4.82 21.10 20.10
C VAL A 247 -4.57 21.09 21.61
N ARG A 248 -3.39 20.66 22.06
CA ARG A 248 -3.01 20.70 23.48
C ARG A 248 -3.08 22.10 24.05
N SER A 249 -2.56 23.09 23.32
CA SER A 249 -2.56 24.49 23.76
C SER A 249 -3.98 25.03 23.94
N ARG A 250 -4.91 24.68 23.04
CA ARG A 250 -6.32 25.06 23.15
C ARG A 250 -7.03 24.34 24.30
N LEU A 251 -6.82 23.03 24.44
CA LEU A 251 -7.45 22.23 25.50
C LEU A 251 -7.01 22.66 26.91
N ARG A 252 -5.78 23.18 27.06
CA ARG A 252 -5.26 23.66 28.36
C ARG A 252 -6.09 24.79 28.98
N ALA A 253 -6.85 25.54 28.19
CA ALA A 253 -7.74 26.57 28.72
C ALA A 253 -8.84 25.97 29.62
N ALA A 254 -9.33 24.77 29.30
CA ALA A 254 -10.34 24.06 30.09
C ALA A 254 -9.75 22.97 31.00
N HIS A 255 -8.66 22.33 30.56
CA HIS A 255 -8.02 21.21 31.25
C HIS A 255 -6.51 21.46 31.40
N PRO A 256 -6.06 22.16 32.46
CA PRO A 256 -4.66 22.59 32.59
C PRO A 256 -3.62 21.46 32.56
N ARG A 257 -4.01 20.25 32.98
CA ARG A 257 -3.15 19.05 33.02
C ARG A 257 -3.28 18.14 31.81
N VAL A 258 -3.96 18.57 30.74
CA VAL A 258 -4.23 17.75 29.57
C VAL A 258 -2.95 17.20 28.92
N GLN A 259 -3.03 15.92 28.56
CA GLN A 259 -2.03 15.22 27.75
C GLN A 259 -2.69 14.71 26.48
N VAL A 260 -2.16 15.11 25.32
CA VAL A 260 -2.53 14.53 24.03
C VAL A 260 -1.80 13.21 23.88
N SER A 261 -2.48 12.20 23.34
CA SER A 261 -1.90 10.89 23.08
C SER A 261 -0.99 10.94 21.87
N ASP A 262 0.08 10.15 21.88
CA ASP A 262 1.02 10.04 20.75
C ASP A 262 0.49 9.17 19.60
N TYR A 263 -0.77 8.70 19.68
CA TYR A 263 -1.40 7.93 18.61
C TYR A 263 -1.69 8.80 17.38
N ASP A 264 -1.03 8.48 16.27
CA ASP A 264 -1.35 9.02 14.95
C ASP A 264 -2.67 8.46 14.41
N TRP A 265 -3.62 9.33 14.08
CA TRP A 265 -4.89 8.96 13.46
C TRP A 265 -4.91 9.17 11.94
N VAL A 266 -5.92 8.58 11.30
CA VAL A 266 -6.17 8.79 9.87
C VAL A 266 -6.83 10.15 9.67
N TRP A 267 -6.11 11.04 8.98
CA TRP A 267 -6.60 12.34 8.53
C TRP A 267 -7.23 12.22 7.14
N ARG A 268 -8.50 12.60 7.01
CA ARG A 268 -9.25 12.57 5.73
C ARG A 268 -9.42 13.99 5.21
N LEU A 269 -9.52 14.17 3.90
CA LEU A 269 -9.90 15.47 3.35
C LEU A 269 -11.30 15.85 3.82
N GLU A 270 -11.48 17.11 4.20
CA GLU A 270 -12.82 17.66 4.40
C GLU A 270 -13.56 17.64 3.04
N PRO A 271 -14.83 17.18 2.99
CA PRO A 271 -15.57 17.07 1.73
C PRO A 271 -15.54 18.36 0.91
N GLY A 272 -15.15 18.25 -0.36
CA GLY A 272 -15.04 19.40 -1.26
C GLY A 272 -13.76 20.21 -1.16
N THR A 273 -12.78 19.78 -0.37
CA THR A 273 -11.50 20.48 -0.19
C THR A 273 -10.29 19.58 -0.45
N VAL A 274 -9.14 20.19 -0.73
CA VAL A 274 -7.82 19.54 -0.81
C VAL A 274 -6.79 20.18 0.12
N ASP A 275 -7.14 21.31 0.73
CA ASP A 275 -6.31 22.11 1.63
C ASP A 275 -6.70 21.94 3.10
N ARG A 276 -7.73 21.13 3.40
CA ARG A 276 -8.21 20.87 4.76
C ARG A 276 -8.35 19.39 5.02
N VAL A 277 -7.96 18.99 6.21
CA VAL A 277 -8.08 17.62 6.69
C VAL A 277 -8.80 17.58 8.02
N THR A 278 -9.62 16.55 8.20
CA THR A 278 -10.36 16.27 9.41
C THR A 278 -9.88 14.96 10.01
N GLY A 279 -9.68 14.95 11.33
CA GLY A 279 -9.16 13.81 12.06
C GLY A 279 -9.45 13.91 13.56
N TYR A 280 -9.34 12.79 14.26
CA TYR A 280 -9.46 12.74 15.71
C TYR A 280 -8.12 12.95 16.38
N VAL A 281 -8.10 13.74 17.44
CA VAL A 281 -6.98 13.83 18.38
C VAL A 281 -7.46 13.32 19.73
N LEU A 282 -6.78 12.29 20.23
CA LEU A 282 -7.11 11.69 21.52
C LEU A 282 -6.33 12.38 22.64
N TYR A 283 -6.96 12.52 23.79
CA TYR A 283 -6.35 13.15 24.96
C TYR A 283 -6.87 12.57 26.27
N CYS A 284 -6.14 12.84 27.34
CA CYS A 284 -6.52 12.57 28.72
C CYS A 284 -6.59 13.91 29.47
N GLU A 285 -7.70 14.17 30.14
CA GLU A 285 -7.90 15.42 30.90
C GLU A 285 -6.94 15.52 32.08
N GLU A 286 -6.81 14.42 32.82
CA GLU A 286 -5.93 14.28 33.98
C GLU A 286 -5.16 12.95 33.88
N PRO A 287 -3.90 12.98 33.43
CA PRO A 287 -3.10 11.77 33.37
C PRO A 287 -2.75 11.25 34.77
N ASP A 288 -2.89 9.94 34.97
CA ASP A 288 -2.51 9.20 36.19
C ASP A 288 -0.98 9.14 36.35
N GLY A 289 -0.33 10.23 36.76
CA GLY A 289 1.11 10.26 37.03
C GLY A 289 1.96 9.81 35.83
N ASP A 290 2.82 8.80 36.01
CA ASP A 290 3.75 8.28 34.98
C ASP A 290 3.10 7.33 33.95
N LYS A 291 1.78 7.11 33.99
CA LYS A 291 1.11 6.26 33.00
C LYS A 291 0.98 7.00 31.67
N SER A 292 1.32 6.32 30.57
CA SER A 292 1.13 6.86 29.22
C SER A 292 -0.35 7.14 28.93
N CYS A 293 -0.64 8.34 28.40
CA CYS A 293 -1.99 8.70 27.97
C CYS A 293 -2.36 7.94 26.69
N LEU A 294 -3.28 6.99 26.81
CA LEU A 294 -3.84 6.25 25.67
C LEU A 294 -5.01 6.98 24.99
N GLY A 295 -5.48 8.07 25.59
CA GLY A 295 -6.60 8.88 25.12
C GLY A 295 -7.96 8.27 25.46
N ASP A 296 -8.59 8.75 26.53
CA ASP A 296 -9.96 8.39 26.93
C ASP A 296 -11.01 9.36 26.35
N GLN A 297 -10.57 10.57 25.99
CA GLN A 297 -11.36 11.59 25.30
C GLN A 297 -10.87 11.77 23.87
N ALA A 298 -11.75 12.31 23.01
CA ALA A 298 -11.37 12.77 21.68
C ALA A 298 -11.96 14.15 21.35
N VAL A 299 -11.21 14.90 20.55
CA VAL A 299 -11.74 16.02 19.77
C VAL A 299 -11.67 15.66 18.28
N LEU A 300 -12.69 16.05 17.52
CA LEU A 300 -12.62 16.12 16.07
C LEU A 300 -12.02 17.48 15.70
N VAL A 301 -10.99 17.45 14.86
CA VAL A 301 -10.22 18.62 14.45
C VAL A 301 -10.24 18.70 12.94
N THR A 302 -10.61 19.86 12.40
CA THR A 302 -10.28 20.23 11.03
C THR A 302 -9.02 21.09 11.08
N ALA A 303 -8.00 20.76 10.28
CA ALA A 303 -6.73 21.47 10.20
C ALA A 303 -6.37 21.76 8.74
N ASP A 304 -5.53 22.77 8.52
CA ASP A 304 -4.91 23.00 7.22
C ASP A 304 -3.82 21.96 6.92
N LEU A 305 -3.12 22.09 5.80
CA LEU A 305 -2.05 21.15 5.42
C LEU A 305 -0.79 21.25 6.29
N HIS A 306 -0.63 22.32 7.07
CA HIS A 306 0.49 22.53 7.99
C HIS A 306 0.21 22.00 9.39
N GLY A 307 -1.04 21.61 9.67
CA GLY A 307 -1.45 21.08 10.97
C GLY A 307 -2.02 22.13 11.90
N GLU A 308 -2.32 23.34 11.40
CA GLU A 308 -2.97 24.38 12.18
C GLU A 308 -4.48 24.14 12.23
N PRO A 309 -5.10 23.97 13.41
CA PRO A 309 -6.53 23.75 13.51
C PRO A 309 -7.35 24.95 13.03
N LEU A 310 -8.31 24.70 12.15
CA LEU A 310 -9.23 25.67 11.59
C LEU A 310 -10.54 25.66 12.39
N GLY A 311 -10.94 26.81 12.93
CA GLY A 311 -12.17 26.93 13.75
C GLY A 311 -12.05 26.33 15.14
N GLU A 312 -13.18 26.01 15.77
CA GLU A 312 -13.24 25.44 17.13
C GLU A 312 -13.00 23.93 17.15
N LEU A 313 -12.49 23.41 18.27
CA LEU A 313 -12.34 21.96 18.48
C LEU A 313 -13.69 21.34 18.84
N ARG A 314 -14.14 20.35 18.06
CA ARG A 314 -15.42 19.68 18.35
C ARG A 314 -15.19 18.52 19.31
N HIS A 315 -15.62 18.68 20.56
CA HIS A 315 -15.53 17.61 21.56
C HIS A 315 -16.44 16.44 21.20
N VAL A 316 -15.86 15.24 21.17
CA VAL A 316 -16.57 13.97 20.98
C VAL A 316 -16.92 13.36 22.33
N GLY A 317 -16.14 13.69 23.37
CA GLY A 317 -16.29 13.17 24.72
C GLY A 317 -15.55 11.84 24.90
N ARG A 318 -16.06 11.00 25.80
CA ARG A 318 -15.43 9.74 26.21
C ARG A 318 -15.51 8.72 25.07
N VAL A 319 -14.36 8.26 24.61
CA VAL A 319 -14.19 7.32 23.50
C VAL A 319 -13.50 6.03 23.92
N ARG A 320 -13.04 5.94 25.17
CA ARG A 320 -12.43 4.73 25.73
C ARG A 320 -12.68 4.63 27.23
N GLU A 321 -12.93 3.42 27.70
CA GLU A 321 -12.98 3.10 29.13
C GLU A 321 -11.70 2.35 29.55
N GLY A 322 -10.84 3.01 30.34
CA GLY A 322 -9.57 2.44 30.79
C GLY A 322 -8.68 1.98 29.62
N ARG A 323 -8.37 0.68 29.54
CA ARG A 323 -7.61 0.05 28.45
C ARG A 323 -8.50 -0.68 27.44
N GLY A 324 -9.81 -0.45 27.48
CA GLY A 324 -10.77 -1.05 26.56
C GLY A 324 -10.60 -0.60 25.11
N PRO A 325 -11.42 -1.15 24.20
CA PRO A 325 -11.41 -0.77 22.80
C PRO A 325 -11.78 0.70 22.64
N LEU A 326 -11.13 1.35 21.67
CA LEU A 326 -11.48 2.70 21.28
C LEU A 326 -12.76 2.70 20.44
N GLN A 327 -13.69 3.61 20.75
CA GLN A 327 -14.94 3.79 20.05
C GLN A 327 -15.04 5.23 19.56
N LEU A 328 -14.74 5.44 18.27
CA LEU A 328 -14.86 6.73 17.61
C LEU A 328 -16.10 6.75 16.72
N PRO A 329 -16.86 7.85 16.69
CA PRO A 329 -17.94 8.00 15.73
C PRO A 329 -17.38 8.12 14.30
N PRO A 330 -18.21 7.88 13.27
CA PRO A 330 -17.87 8.23 11.90
C PRO A 330 -17.50 9.72 11.80
N MET A 331 -16.50 10.03 10.96
CA MET A 331 -16.16 11.41 10.58
C MET A 331 -17.09 11.90 9.48
#